data_AF-A0AA88ARK0-F1
#
_entry.id   AF-A0AA88ARK0-F1
#
_cell.length_a   1.000
_cell.length_b   1.000
_cell.length_c   1.000
_cell.angle_alpha   90.00
_cell.angle_beta   90.00
_cell.angle_gamma   90.00
#
_symmetry.space_group_name_H-M   'P 1'
#
loop_
_entity.id
_entity.type
_entity.pdbx_description
1 polymer ?
#
loop_
_entity_poly.entity_id
_entity_poly.type
_entity_poly.pdbx_seq_one_letter_code
_entity_poly.pdbx_strand_id
1 'polypeptide(L)'
;MPASSMADADFRELRFPIVEPDPRHTKLRLSREGLEAIQRITTPIAAVAVIGPYRSGKSFLLNQLLSLSCYEGFGVGHMRDTKTKGIWVWGTPLELDIDGVKTSVLYLDTEGFESVGKSNVYDDRIFALATVLSSVLIYNLPETIREADISRLSFAVELAEEFYGRVKGQDVAFEPAKLLWLIQRDFLQGKSVQQMVDEALRHVPNTEGDKNIDLVNQIRDSLAVMGDNSTAFSLPQPHLQRTKLCDMKDGELDPSYVKKREQLKEVVSSIIHPKIVQGKALNGKEFVSFLEQILDALNKGEIPSTGSLVEVFNKGILERCLKLYSETMAKLGLPLSEQSLHAAHQKSKEDAMKLFDQQHFGRHHAKKSVMQLDEEIEKACSGFCPFQ
;
A
#
# COMPACT_ATOMS: atom_id res chain seq x y z
N MET A 1 -30.44 -41.66 11.64
CA MET A 1 -30.22 -40.20 11.63
C MET A 1 -29.55 -39.82 12.94
N PRO A 2 -28.39 -39.15 12.86
CA PRO A 2 -28.30 -37.81 13.38
C PRO A 2 -27.87 -36.83 12.29
N ALA A 3 -28.30 -35.58 12.46
CA ALA A 3 -28.28 -34.52 11.46
C ALA A 3 -26.87 -34.16 11.01
N SER A 4 -26.59 -34.39 9.72
CA SER A 4 -25.50 -33.76 8.99
C SER A 4 -25.81 -32.26 8.90
N SER A 5 -25.03 -31.46 9.61
CA SER A 5 -25.04 -30.00 9.51
C SER A 5 -24.79 -29.60 8.05
N MET A 6 -25.74 -28.86 7.49
CA MET A 6 -25.62 -28.13 6.23
C MET A 6 -24.47 -27.12 6.35
N ALA A 7 -23.26 -27.52 5.99
CA ALA A 7 -22.09 -26.67 5.83
C ALA A 7 -21.27 -27.12 4.62
N ASP A 8 -21.94 -27.46 3.52
CA ASP A 8 -21.33 -27.68 2.21
C ASP A 8 -22.08 -26.80 1.21
N ALA A 9 -21.69 -25.54 1.16
CA ALA A 9 -22.07 -24.63 0.07
C ALA A 9 -20.79 -24.33 -0.74
N ASP A 10 -20.59 -25.13 -1.79
CA ASP A 10 -19.75 -24.92 -2.97
C ASP A 10 -18.54 -23.96 -2.81
N PHE A 11 -17.42 -24.45 -2.28
CA PHE A 11 -16.08 -23.89 -2.52
C PHE A 11 -15.45 -24.54 -3.76
N ARG A 12 -16.13 -24.51 -4.92
CA ARG A 12 -15.60 -25.17 -6.14
C ARG A 12 -14.36 -24.49 -6.73
N GLU A 13 -14.11 -23.24 -6.37
CA GLU A 13 -12.82 -22.60 -6.57
C GLU A 13 -12.34 -22.08 -5.22
N LEU A 14 -11.14 -22.48 -4.78
CA LEU A 14 -10.60 -22.11 -3.46
C LEU A 14 -9.84 -20.78 -3.49
N ARG A 15 -9.86 -20.04 -4.60
CA ARG A 15 -9.22 -18.73 -4.76
C ARG A 15 -10.16 -17.83 -5.54
N PHE A 16 -10.27 -16.58 -5.12
CA PHE A 16 -11.19 -15.63 -5.77
C PHE A 16 -10.47 -14.31 -6.05
N PRO A 17 -10.74 -13.68 -7.21
CA PRO A 17 -10.31 -12.31 -7.41
C PRO A 17 -11.16 -11.40 -6.51
N ILE A 18 -10.50 -10.43 -5.86
CA ILE A 18 -11.17 -9.34 -5.12
C ILE A 18 -10.98 -8.00 -5.82
N VAL A 19 -9.89 -7.88 -6.60
CA VAL A 19 -9.57 -6.71 -7.41
C VAL A 19 -9.08 -7.18 -8.76
N GLU A 20 -9.50 -6.52 -9.83
CA GLU A 20 -9.15 -6.82 -11.21
C GLU A 20 -8.75 -5.54 -11.97
N PRO A 21 -7.94 -5.64 -13.03
CA PRO A 21 -7.70 -4.51 -13.93
C PRO A 21 -8.97 -4.10 -14.68
N ASP A 22 -9.12 -2.80 -14.92
CA ASP A 22 -10.02 -2.35 -15.97
C ASP A 22 -9.50 -2.77 -17.37
N PRO A 23 -10.35 -2.82 -18.42
CA PRO A 23 -9.95 -3.24 -19.76
C PRO A 23 -8.78 -2.45 -20.36
N ARG A 24 -8.53 -1.23 -19.86
CA ARG A 24 -7.42 -0.38 -20.29
C ARG A 24 -6.16 -0.55 -19.44
N HIS A 25 -6.18 -1.36 -18.38
CA HIS A 25 -5.07 -1.54 -17.43
C HIS A 25 -4.56 -0.22 -16.85
N THR A 26 -5.50 0.67 -16.52
CA THR A 26 -5.24 2.00 -15.93
C THR A 26 -5.91 2.17 -14.57
N LYS A 27 -6.98 1.41 -14.30
CA LYS A 27 -7.78 1.48 -13.08
C LYS A 27 -8.00 0.11 -12.48
N LEU A 28 -8.39 0.09 -11.21
CA LEU A 28 -8.77 -1.11 -10.48
C LEU A 28 -10.30 -1.26 -10.48
N ARG A 29 -10.80 -2.49 -10.51
CA ARG A 29 -12.21 -2.84 -10.38
C ARG A 29 -12.38 -3.88 -9.30
N LEU A 30 -13.50 -3.83 -8.61
CA LEU A 30 -13.86 -4.82 -7.60
C LEU A 30 -14.41 -6.07 -8.28
N SER A 31 -14.01 -7.24 -7.80
CA SER A 31 -14.64 -8.51 -8.15
C SER A 31 -15.56 -8.94 -7.02
N ARG A 32 -16.88 -8.97 -7.29
CA ARG A 32 -17.90 -9.19 -6.24
C ARG A 32 -17.85 -10.58 -5.63
N GLU A 33 -17.50 -11.59 -6.41
CA GLU A 33 -17.49 -12.99 -5.96
C GLU A 33 -16.57 -13.21 -4.74
N GLY A 34 -15.33 -12.70 -4.81
CA GLY A 34 -14.40 -12.80 -3.69
C GLY A 34 -14.81 -11.96 -2.48
N LEU A 35 -15.49 -10.83 -2.71
CA LEU A 35 -15.95 -9.96 -1.62
C LEU A 35 -17.09 -10.62 -0.82
N GLU A 36 -18.02 -11.32 -1.47
CA GLU A 36 -19.09 -12.03 -0.78
C GLU A 36 -18.56 -13.14 0.14
N ALA A 37 -17.48 -13.81 -0.25
CA ALA A 37 -16.80 -14.79 0.60
C ALA A 37 -16.20 -14.13 1.85
N ILE A 38 -15.50 -13.00 1.68
CA ILE A 38 -14.89 -12.25 2.79
C ILE A 38 -15.96 -11.70 3.74
N GLN A 39 -17.08 -11.18 3.22
CA GLN A 39 -18.17 -10.61 4.03
C GLN A 39 -18.81 -11.59 5.02
N ARG A 40 -18.68 -12.90 4.79
CA ARG A 40 -19.21 -13.94 5.68
C ARG A 40 -18.34 -14.15 6.93
N ILE A 41 -17.11 -13.64 6.95
CA ILE A 41 -16.19 -13.78 8.07
C ILE A 41 -16.62 -12.84 9.20
N THR A 42 -16.95 -13.40 10.37
CA THR A 42 -17.41 -12.63 11.54
C THR A 42 -16.30 -12.35 12.55
N THR A 43 -15.24 -13.14 12.52
CA THR A 43 -14.02 -12.98 13.31
C THR A 43 -13.19 -11.79 12.80
N PRO A 44 -12.31 -11.21 13.63
CA PRO A 44 -11.30 -10.26 13.18
C PRO A 44 -10.48 -10.83 12.02
N ILE A 45 -10.17 -10.00 11.04
CA ILE A 45 -9.37 -10.36 9.87
C ILE A 45 -7.95 -9.83 10.06
N ALA A 46 -6.98 -10.70 9.79
CA ALA A 46 -5.61 -10.29 9.51
C ALA A 46 -5.28 -10.63 8.05
N ALA A 47 -4.51 -9.79 7.35
CA ALA A 47 -4.19 -10.04 5.95
C ALA A 47 -2.67 -10.12 5.73
N VAL A 48 -2.21 -11.22 5.13
CA VAL A 48 -0.84 -11.39 4.65
C VAL A 48 -0.84 -11.14 3.15
N ALA A 49 -0.26 -10.02 2.71
CA ALA A 49 -0.14 -9.71 1.28
C ALA A 49 1.29 -9.95 0.80
N VAL A 50 1.44 -10.54 -0.38
CA VAL A 50 2.75 -10.69 -1.03
C VAL A 50 2.82 -9.80 -2.26
N ILE A 51 3.78 -8.87 -2.24
CA ILE A 51 4.10 -7.93 -3.33
C ILE A 51 5.49 -8.25 -3.87
N GLY A 52 5.81 -7.76 -5.07
CA GLY A 52 7.12 -7.99 -5.69
C GLY A 52 7.08 -8.08 -7.20
N PRO A 53 8.25 -8.11 -7.86
CA PRO A 53 8.35 -8.10 -9.31
C PRO A 53 7.59 -9.25 -9.95
N TYR A 54 7.20 -9.08 -11.21
CA TYR A 54 6.70 -10.19 -12.00
C TYR A 54 7.74 -11.32 -12.08
N ARG A 55 7.26 -12.59 -12.03
CA ARG A 55 8.09 -13.81 -12.02
C ARG A 55 9.00 -14.00 -10.81
N SER A 56 8.74 -13.32 -9.69
CA SER A 56 9.50 -13.52 -8.44
C SER A 56 9.07 -14.73 -7.61
N GLY A 57 8.02 -15.46 -7.99
CA GLY A 57 7.56 -16.66 -7.28
C GLY A 57 6.54 -16.42 -6.17
N LYS A 58 5.80 -15.29 -6.19
CA LYS A 58 4.80 -14.92 -5.17
C LYS A 58 3.71 -15.96 -4.93
N SER A 59 3.00 -16.36 -5.98
CA SER A 59 1.93 -17.36 -5.87
C SER A 59 2.45 -18.72 -5.38
N PHE A 60 3.66 -19.10 -5.80
CA PHE A 60 4.32 -20.31 -5.29
C PHE A 60 4.64 -20.18 -3.79
N LEU A 61 5.22 -19.05 -3.37
CA LEU A 61 5.48 -18.76 -1.96
C LEU A 61 4.21 -18.83 -1.11
N LEU A 62 3.11 -18.24 -1.57
CA LEU A 62 1.83 -18.29 -0.87
C LEU A 62 1.32 -19.72 -0.69
N ASN A 63 1.41 -20.54 -1.73
CA ASN A 63 1.08 -21.96 -1.63
C ASN A 63 1.97 -22.67 -0.60
N GLN A 64 3.25 -22.33 -0.55
CA GLN A 64 4.19 -22.89 0.42
C GLN A 64 3.87 -22.47 1.87
N LEU A 65 3.44 -21.22 2.09
CA LEU A 65 2.98 -20.76 3.42
C LEU A 65 1.69 -21.45 3.85
N LEU A 66 0.77 -21.68 2.90
CA LEU A 66 -0.48 -22.40 3.11
C LEU A 66 -0.31 -23.93 3.16
N SER A 67 0.89 -24.45 2.89
CA SER A 67 1.15 -25.89 2.76
C SER A 67 0.31 -26.58 1.68
N LEU A 68 0.05 -25.87 0.58
CA LEU A 68 -0.75 -26.34 -0.56
C LEU A 68 0.13 -26.64 -1.78
N SER A 69 -0.33 -27.57 -2.61
CA SER A 69 0.28 -27.77 -3.94
C SER A 69 -0.11 -26.65 -4.92
N CYS A 70 0.58 -26.54 -6.05
CA CYS A 70 0.17 -25.61 -7.11
C CYS A 70 -1.17 -25.95 -7.77
N TYR A 71 -1.63 -27.19 -7.63
CA TYR A 71 -2.88 -27.67 -8.21
C TYR A 71 -4.09 -27.33 -7.32
N GLU A 72 -3.84 -27.17 -6.03
CA GLU A 72 -4.87 -26.79 -5.04
C GLU A 72 -4.86 -25.26 -4.83
N GLY A 73 -3.69 -24.65 -4.72
CA GLY A 73 -3.50 -23.26 -4.31
C GLY A 73 -3.68 -22.18 -5.40
N PHE A 74 -2.99 -21.06 -5.21
CA PHE A 74 -2.87 -19.98 -6.19
C PHE A 74 -2.22 -20.47 -7.48
N GLY A 75 -2.69 -19.90 -8.61
CA GLY A 75 -2.31 -20.35 -9.94
C GLY A 75 -0.87 -19.98 -10.26
N VAL A 76 0.03 -20.95 -10.30
CA VAL A 76 1.44 -20.69 -10.64
C VAL A 76 1.63 -20.74 -12.16
N GLY A 77 2.37 -19.76 -12.67
CA GLY A 77 2.60 -19.60 -14.10
C GLY A 77 4.02 -19.84 -14.54
N HIS A 78 4.19 -20.48 -15.69
CA HIS A 78 5.49 -20.67 -16.34
C HIS A 78 5.65 -19.88 -17.65
N MET A 79 4.57 -19.35 -18.22
CA MET A 79 4.57 -18.55 -19.46
C MET A 79 5.01 -17.08 -19.23
N ARG A 80 5.33 -16.37 -20.33
CA ARG A 80 5.86 -15.00 -20.29
C ARG A 80 4.83 -13.95 -19.87
N ASP A 81 3.53 -14.22 -19.97
CA ASP A 81 2.46 -13.32 -19.51
C ASP A 81 2.15 -13.47 -18.02
N THR A 82 1.85 -12.35 -17.35
CA THR A 82 1.40 -12.38 -15.95
C THR A 82 0.17 -13.24 -15.79
N LYS A 83 0.27 -14.28 -14.96
CA LYS A 83 -0.85 -15.16 -14.61
C LYS A 83 -1.80 -14.50 -13.61
N THR A 84 -1.29 -13.99 -12.49
CA THR A 84 -2.10 -13.25 -11.53
C THR A 84 -2.41 -11.86 -12.09
N LYS A 85 -3.70 -11.51 -12.13
CA LYS A 85 -4.21 -10.19 -12.53
C LYS A 85 -4.96 -9.57 -11.37
N GLY A 86 -4.63 -8.35 -10.99
CA GLY A 86 -5.21 -7.66 -9.84
C GLY A 86 -4.77 -8.26 -8.49
N ILE A 87 -5.70 -8.43 -7.56
CA ILE A 87 -5.47 -9.00 -6.22
C ILE A 87 -6.43 -10.18 -6.01
N TRP A 88 -5.87 -11.31 -5.57
CA TRP A 88 -6.57 -12.56 -5.33
C TRP A 88 -6.48 -12.93 -3.87
N VAL A 89 -7.55 -13.51 -3.33
CA VAL A 89 -7.61 -14.03 -1.96
C VAL A 89 -7.71 -15.54 -1.96
N TRP A 90 -7.07 -16.19 -1.00
CA TRP A 90 -7.32 -17.60 -0.71
C TRP A 90 -8.66 -17.74 0.04
N GLY A 91 -9.54 -18.58 -0.49
CA GLY A 91 -10.95 -18.66 -0.10
C GLY A 91 -11.20 -19.27 1.28
N THR A 92 -10.25 -20.04 1.81
CA THR A 92 -10.35 -20.61 3.17
C THR A 92 -9.38 -19.89 4.11
N PRO A 93 -9.86 -19.03 5.02
CA PRO A 93 -8.98 -18.34 5.97
C PRO A 93 -8.27 -19.35 6.89
N LEU A 94 -7.03 -19.04 7.27
CA LEU A 94 -6.33 -19.76 8.33
C LEU A 94 -6.77 -19.18 9.68
N GLU A 95 -7.32 -20.01 10.55
CA GLU A 95 -7.75 -19.58 11.88
C GLU A 95 -6.57 -19.64 12.85
N LEU A 96 -6.16 -18.50 13.39
CA LEU A 96 -5.12 -18.38 14.42
C LEU A 96 -5.69 -17.76 15.70
N ASP A 97 -5.15 -18.18 16.84
CA ASP A 97 -5.37 -17.49 18.11
C ASP A 97 -4.24 -16.44 18.28
N ILE A 98 -4.60 -15.16 18.25
CA ILE A 98 -3.68 -14.04 18.43
C ILE A 98 -4.10 -13.32 19.70
N ASP A 99 -3.27 -13.39 20.74
CA ASP A 99 -3.51 -12.77 22.05
C ASP A 99 -4.86 -13.15 22.71
N GLY A 100 -5.32 -14.39 22.52
CA GLY A 100 -6.59 -14.88 23.05
C GLY A 100 -7.80 -14.57 22.16
N VAL A 101 -7.57 -14.00 20.97
CA VAL A 101 -8.61 -13.64 19.99
C VAL A 101 -8.47 -14.50 18.74
N LYS A 102 -9.50 -15.31 18.48
CA LYS A 102 -9.61 -16.09 17.25
C LYS A 102 -9.73 -15.15 16.05
N THR A 103 -8.73 -15.21 15.17
CA THR A 103 -8.53 -14.31 14.04
C THR A 103 -8.45 -15.12 12.75
N SER A 104 -9.18 -14.67 11.72
CA SER A 104 -9.14 -15.27 10.39
C SER A 104 -8.05 -14.60 9.56
N VAL A 105 -7.02 -15.36 9.19
CA VAL A 105 -5.89 -14.88 8.39
C VAL A 105 -6.16 -15.13 6.90
N LEU A 106 -6.22 -14.04 6.13
CA LEU A 106 -6.36 -14.05 4.69
C LEU A 106 -4.99 -13.90 4.03
N TYR A 107 -4.76 -14.66 2.96
CA TYR A 107 -3.57 -14.53 2.13
C TYR A 107 -3.94 -13.87 0.80
N LEU A 108 -3.22 -12.81 0.45
CA LEU A 108 -3.46 -11.98 -0.73
C LEU A 108 -2.31 -12.15 -1.73
N ASP A 109 -2.60 -12.73 -2.89
CA ASP A 109 -1.69 -12.78 -4.03
C ASP A 109 -1.90 -11.56 -4.92
N THR A 110 -0.83 -10.87 -5.25
CA THR A 110 -0.89 -9.65 -6.04
C THR A 110 -0.28 -9.86 -7.42
N GLU A 111 -0.79 -9.13 -8.40
CA GLU A 111 -0.16 -9.02 -9.71
C GLU A 111 1.27 -8.48 -9.58
N GLY A 112 2.21 -9.11 -10.29
CA GLY A 112 3.60 -8.65 -10.27
C GLY A 112 3.80 -7.41 -11.11
N PHE A 113 4.52 -6.45 -10.53
CA PHE A 113 4.92 -5.21 -11.19
C PHE A 113 6.05 -5.44 -12.20
N GLU A 114 6.33 -4.43 -13.04
CA GLU A 114 7.37 -4.46 -14.09
C GLU A 114 7.10 -5.50 -15.19
N SER A 115 5.83 -5.82 -15.40
CA SER A 115 5.44 -6.62 -16.56
C SER A 115 5.46 -5.76 -17.82
N VAL A 116 5.96 -6.32 -18.92
CA VAL A 116 6.01 -5.64 -20.22
C VAL A 116 4.62 -5.19 -20.66
N GLY A 117 4.53 -3.95 -21.15
CA GLY A 117 3.31 -3.38 -21.73
C GLY A 117 2.27 -2.87 -20.73
N LYS A 118 2.63 -2.72 -19.45
CA LYS A 118 1.74 -2.15 -18.42
C LYS A 118 2.19 -0.76 -17.98
N SER A 119 1.22 0.01 -17.49
CA SER A 119 1.48 1.35 -16.94
C SER A 119 2.05 1.22 -15.52
N ASN A 120 3.11 1.98 -15.21
CA ASN A 120 3.62 2.11 -13.84
C ASN A 120 2.52 2.50 -12.85
N VAL A 121 1.59 3.37 -13.28
CA VAL A 121 0.47 3.84 -12.45
C VAL A 121 -0.46 2.70 -12.00
N TYR A 122 -0.63 1.67 -12.83
CA TYR A 122 -1.45 0.52 -12.47
C TYR A 122 -0.73 -0.35 -11.43
N ASP A 123 0.55 -0.62 -11.64
CA ASP A 123 1.38 -1.38 -10.71
C ASP A 123 1.42 -0.68 -9.33
N ASP A 124 1.58 0.65 -9.33
CA ASP A 124 1.58 1.49 -8.14
C ASP A 124 0.26 1.43 -7.37
N ARG A 125 -0.89 1.32 -8.08
CA ARG A 125 -2.21 1.16 -7.45
C ARG A 125 -2.38 -0.21 -6.77
N ILE A 126 -1.95 -1.29 -7.44
CA ILE A 126 -1.98 -2.63 -6.85
C ILE A 126 -1.12 -2.67 -5.60
N PHE A 127 0.08 -2.10 -5.70
CA PHE A 127 1.04 -2.02 -4.62
C PHE A 127 0.48 -1.26 -3.41
N ALA A 128 -0.04 -0.05 -3.64
CA ALA A 128 -0.68 0.77 -2.62
C ALA A 128 -1.83 0.06 -1.92
N LEU A 129 -2.73 -0.52 -2.70
CA LEU A 129 -3.91 -1.22 -2.15
C LEU A 129 -3.49 -2.43 -1.32
N ALA A 130 -2.52 -3.22 -1.79
CA ALA A 130 -1.99 -4.36 -1.04
C ALA A 130 -1.36 -3.95 0.29
N THR A 131 -0.55 -2.89 0.29
CA THR A 131 0.07 -2.32 1.50
C THR A 131 -0.99 -1.91 2.51
N VAL A 132 -2.00 -1.14 2.07
CA VAL A 132 -3.07 -0.63 2.93
C VAL A 132 -3.94 -1.74 3.51
N LEU A 133 -4.28 -2.76 2.72
CA LEU A 133 -5.13 -3.87 3.15
C LEU A 133 -4.41 -4.83 4.11
N SER A 134 -3.09 -4.97 3.98
CA SER A 134 -2.32 -5.95 4.73
C SER A 134 -2.15 -5.58 6.20
N SER A 135 -2.07 -6.61 7.04
CA SER A 135 -1.47 -6.56 8.38
C SER A 135 0.01 -6.92 8.33
N VAL A 136 0.38 -7.83 7.43
CA VAL A 136 1.77 -8.19 7.11
C VAL A 136 1.97 -8.07 5.62
N LEU A 137 2.92 -7.23 5.22
CA LEU A 137 3.30 -7.03 3.84
C LEU A 137 4.64 -7.74 3.57
N ILE A 138 4.60 -8.80 2.76
CA ILE A 138 5.80 -9.53 2.36
C ILE A 138 6.31 -8.94 1.05
N TYR A 139 7.47 -8.28 1.10
CA TYR A 139 8.15 -7.79 -0.08
C TYR A 139 9.07 -8.86 -0.67
N ASN A 140 8.55 -9.57 -1.67
CA ASN A 140 9.19 -10.71 -2.30
C ASN A 140 10.16 -10.28 -3.40
N LEU A 141 11.44 -10.20 -3.04
CA LEU A 141 12.51 -9.74 -3.93
C LEU A 141 13.37 -10.90 -4.45
N PRO A 142 13.77 -10.84 -5.72
CA PRO A 142 14.74 -11.77 -6.28
C PRO A 142 16.17 -11.37 -5.91
N GLU A 143 16.87 -12.23 -5.16
CA GLU A 143 18.33 -12.22 -4.93
C GLU A 143 18.89 -11.04 -4.11
N THR A 144 18.46 -9.80 -4.32
CA THR A 144 18.98 -8.61 -3.64
C THR A 144 17.99 -7.45 -3.63
N ILE A 145 18.28 -6.41 -2.84
CA ILE A 145 17.54 -5.14 -2.75
C ILE A 145 18.21 -4.11 -3.67
N ARG A 146 17.43 -3.43 -4.51
CA ARG A 146 17.89 -2.34 -5.39
C ARG A 146 17.27 -1.02 -4.95
N GLU A 147 17.89 0.11 -5.31
CA GLU A 147 17.30 1.43 -5.04
C GLU A 147 15.89 1.59 -5.61
N ALA A 148 15.62 1.02 -6.80
CA ALA A 148 14.27 1.03 -7.38
C ALA A 148 13.24 0.31 -6.49
N ASP A 149 13.65 -0.74 -5.76
CA ASP A 149 12.77 -1.47 -4.83
C ASP A 149 12.41 -0.58 -3.62
N ILE A 150 13.38 0.19 -3.12
CA ILE A 150 13.23 1.14 -2.01
C ILE A 150 12.30 2.30 -2.43
N SER A 151 12.55 2.90 -3.59
CA SER A 151 11.71 3.99 -4.12
C SER A 151 10.26 3.56 -4.31
N ARG A 152 10.02 2.35 -4.85
CA ARG A 152 8.66 1.81 -4.98
C ARG A 152 8.00 1.62 -3.62
N LEU A 153 8.72 1.06 -2.66
CA LEU A 153 8.18 0.84 -1.32
C LEU A 153 7.76 2.15 -0.67
N SER A 154 8.61 3.18 -0.70
CA SER A 154 8.30 4.51 -0.13
C SER A 154 7.02 5.07 -0.69
N PHE A 155 6.80 4.93 -2.00
CA PHE A 155 5.57 5.38 -2.63
C PHE A 155 4.30 4.74 -2.02
N ALA A 156 4.28 3.44 -1.73
CA ALA A 156 3.10 2.87 -1.04
C ALA A 156 3.04 3.25 0.43
N VAL A 157 4.18 3.41 1.11
CA VAL A 157 4.18 3.85 2.50
C VAL A 157 3.60 5.25 2.59
N GLU A 158 4.09 6.19 1.79
CA GLU A 158 3.55 7.56 1.67
C GLU A 158 2.07 7.55 1.31
N LEU A 159 1.65 6.72 0.35
CA LEU A 159 0.25 6.66 -0.03
C LEU A 159 -0.62 6.09 1.11
N ALA A 160 -0.17 5.04 1.79
CA ALA A 160 -0.83 4.52 2.97
C ALA A 160 -0.85 5.58 4.08
N GLU A 161 0.25 6.31 4.27
CA GLU A 161 0.43 7.43 5.18
C GLU A 161 -0.62 8.51 5.04
N GLU A 162 -0.88 8.84 3.80
CA GLU A 162 -1.77 9.93 3.44
C GLU A 162 -3.24 9.50 3.45
N PHE A 163 -3.52 8.22 3.21
CA PHE A 163 -4.81 7.63 3.58
C PHE A 163 -5.04 7.63 5.10
N TYR A 164 -4.01 7.54 5.94
CA TYR A 164 -4.13 7.72 7.40
C TYR A 164 -4.40 9.20 7.78
N GLY A 165 -3.80 10.16 7.05
CA GLY A 165 -3.79 11.59 7.41
C GLY A 165 -5.08 12.37 7.14
N ARG A 166 -5.84 11.99 6.10
CA ARG A 166 -7.04 12.71 5.62
C ARG A 166 -8.24 12.71 6.55
N VAL A 167 -8.22 11.93 7.62
CA VAL A 167 -9.38 11.81 8.51
C VAL A 167 -9.12 12.39 9.89
N LYS A 168 -8.08 13.21 10.10
CA LYS A 168 -7.91 13.93 11.37
C LYS A 168 -8.82 15.17 11.50
N GLY A 169 -10.12 14.90 11.35
CA GLY A 169 -11.24 15.55 12.03
C GLY A 169 -12.22 14.52 12.66
N GLN A 170 -12.03 13.22 12.40
CA GLN A 170 -12.71 12.07 13.02
C GLN A 170 -11.73 10.90 13.10
N ASP A 171 -11.38 10.44 14.30
CA ASP A 171 -10.43 9.35 14.57
C ASP A 171 -10.42 8.16 13.59
N VAL A 172 -9.59 8.20 12.55
CA VAL A 172 -9.27 7.04 11.68
C VAL A 172 -7.76 6.85 11.56
N ALA A 173 -7.14 6.43 12.66
CA ALA A 173 -5.84 5.78 12.62
C ALA A 173 -6.05 4.30 12.28
N PHE A 174 -5.48 3.81 11.18
CA PHE A 174 -5.29 2.38 10.98
C PHE A 174 -3.81 2.02 11.15
N GLU A 175 -3.53 0.85 11.70
CA GLU A 175 -2.16 0.43 11.99
C GLU A 175 -1.46 0.02 10.67
N PRO A 176 -0.24 0.54 10.40
CA PRO A 176 0.50 0.18 9.20
C PRO A 176 0.87 -1.29 9.24
N ALA A 177 0.96 -1.91 8.06
CA ALA A 177 1.36 -3.31 7.96
C ALA A 177 2.80 -3.51 8.49
N LYS A 178 3.06 -4.62 9.16
CA LYS A 178 4.44 -5.03 9.43
C LYS A 178 5.10 -5.48 8.12
N LEU A 179 6.26 -4.91 7.82
CA LEU A 179 6.98 -5.19 6.59
C LEU A 179 7.95 -6.36 6.78
N LEU A 180 7.83 -7.37 5.92
CA LEU A 180 8.76 -8.50 5.85
C LEU A 180 9.50 -8.48 4.51
N TRP A 181 10.77 -8.12 4.53
CA TRP A 181 11.66 -8.22 3.37
C TRP A 181 12.03 -9.68 3.15
N LEU A 182 11.56 -10.24 2.04
CA LEU A 182 11.86 -11.63 1.69
C LEU A 182 12.79 -11.67 0.49
N ILE A 183 14.04 -12.06 0.74
CA ILE A 183 15.04 -12.27 -0.31
C ILE A 183 15.00 -13.73 -0.73
N GLN A 184 14.43 -13.98 -1.91
CA GLN A 184 14.42 -15.30 -2.52
C GLN A 184 15.73 -15.61 -3.22
N ARG A 185 16.07 -16.90 -3.25
CA ARG A 185 17.29 -17.40 -3.92
C ARG A 185 18.53 -16.76 -3.32
N ASP A 186 18.53 -16.58 -2.00
CA ASP A 186 19.72 -16.10 -1.33
C ASP A 186 20.81 -17.19 -1.38
N PHE A 187 21.78 -16.97 -2.26
CA PHE A 187 23.03 -17.73 -2.36
C PHE A 187 24.24 -16.84 -2.05
N LEU A 188 24.01 -15.58 -1.65
CA LEU A 188 25.06 -14.62 -1.40
C LEU A 188 25.72 -14.93 -0.04
N GLN A 189 27.04 -14.85 0.00
CA GLN A 189 27.82 -15.05 1.22
C GLN A 189 28.25 -13.71 1.81
N GLY A 190 28.46 -13.66 3.12
CA GLY A 190 28.93 -12.48 3.84
C GLY A 190 27.89 -11.92 4.79
N LYS A 191 27.41 -10.70 4.53
CA LYS A 191 26.46 -9.99 5.40
C LYS A 191 25.13 -10.75 5.48
N SER A 192 24.46 -10.68 6.63
CA SER A 192 23.11 -11.22 6.78
C SER A 192 22.10 -10.41 5.97
N VAL A 193 20.95 -11.00 5.65
CA VAL A 193 19.87 -10.27 4.97
C VAL A 193 19.36 -9.10 5.81
N GLN A 194 19.33 -9.22 7.14
CA GLN A 194 18.99 -8.09 8.00
C GLN A 194 19.98 -6.94 7.83
N GLN A 195 21.29 -7.22 7.82
CA GLN A 195 22.31 -6.20 7.56
C GLN A 195 22.16 -5.57 6.17
N MET A 196 21.76 -6.33 5.15
CA MET A 196 21.47 -5.81 3.81
C MET A 196 20.29 -4.82 3.85
N VAL A 197 19.21 -5.14 4.56
CA VAL A 197 18.06 -4.24 4.75
C VAL A 197 18.47 -2.99 5.53
N ASP A 198 19.19 -3.15 6.64
CA ASP A 198 19.63 -2.04 7.49
C ASP A 198 20.56 -1.07 6.71
N GLU A 199 21.37 -1.59 5.79
CA GLU A 199 22.22 -0.77 4.91
C GLU A 199 21.40 -0.11 3.79
N ALA A 200 20.46 -0.83 3.18
CA ALA A 200 19.59 -0.28 2.16
C ALA A 200 18.76 0.91 2.69
N LEU A 201 18.27 0.80 3.93
CA LEU A 201 17.48 1.85 4.58
C LEU A 201 18.32 2.98 5.19
N ARG A 202 19.64 2.82 5.30
CA ARG A 202 20.52 3.87 5.82
C ARG A 202 20.64 5.01 4.83
N HIS A 203 20.62 6.24 5.34
CA HIS A 203 20.87 7.44 4.56
C HIS A 203 22.20 7.36 3.79
N VAL A 204 22.14 7.82 2.54
CA VAL A 204 23.32 8.00 1.69
C VAL A 204 23.96 9.34 2.06
N PRO A 205 25.27 9.39 2.39
CA PRO A 205 25.95 10.65 2.70
C PRO A 205 25.85 11.65 1.54
N ASN A 206 25.44 12.89 1.84
CA ASN A 206 25.30 13.97 0.85
C ASN A 206 26.22 15.17 1.16
N THR A 207 27.53 14.95 1.17
CA THR A 207 28.51 16.01 1.51
C THR A 207 28.59 17.14 0.47
N GLU A 208 28.15 16.88 -0.76
CA GLU A 208 28.22 17.82 -1.89
C GLU A 208 26.89 18.53 -2.18
N GLY A 209 25.81 18.21 -1.45
CA GLY A 209 24.51 18.84 -1.61
C GLY A 209 23.77 18.47 -2.90
N ASP A 210 23.94 17.24 -3.39
CA ASP A 210 23.22 16.73 -4.55
C ASP A 210 21.73 16.53 -4.22
N LYS A 211 20.87 17.24 -4.94
CA LYS A 211 19.41 17.19 -4.76
C LYS A 211 18.81 15.81 -4.99
N ASN A 212 19.43 14.98 -5.84
CA ASN A 212 18.97 13.61 -6.07
C ASN A 212 19.22 12.74 -4.84
N ILE A 213 20.34 12.95 -4.15
CA ILE A 213 20.64 12.22 -2.90
C ILE A 213 19.66 12.66 -1.80
N ASP A 214 19.31 13.95 -1.74
CA ASP A 214 18.27 14.42 -0.81
C ASP A 214 16.91 13.74 -1.07
N LEU A 215 16.50 13.62 -2.33
CA LEU A 215 15.26 12.91 -2.71
C LEU A 215 15.32 11.43 -2.29
N VAL A 216 16.46 10.79 -2.51
CA VAL A 216 16.72 9.38 -2.17
C VAL A 216 16.74 9.16 -0.65
N ASN A 217 17.17 10.14 0.15
CA ASN A 217 17.11 10.09 1.61
C ASN A 217 15.71 10.41 2.16
N GLN A 218 14.94 11.30 1.52
CA GLN A 218 13.54 11.54 1.89
C GLN A 218 12.68 10.27 1.77
N ILE A 219 12.94 9.45 0.76
CA ILE A 219 12.33 8.13 0.59
C ILE A 219 12.64 7.23 1.80
N ARG A 220 13.88 7.25 2.30
CA ARG A 220 14.30 6.46 3.48
C ARG A 220 13.68 6.96 4.77
N ASP A 221 13.54 8.28 4.92
CA ASP A 221 12.83 8.88 6.06
C ASP A 221 11.37 8.41 6.12
N SER A 222 10.70 8.37 4.97
CA SER A 222 9.32 7.87 4.86
C SER A 222 9.23 6.38 5.21
N LEU A 223 10.22 5.60 4.78
CA LEU A 223 10.31 4.18 5.13
C LEU A 223 10.64 3.91 6.60
N ALA A 224 11.28 4.85 7.31
CA ALA A 224 11.67 4.65 8.70
C ALA A 224 10.47 4.37 9.61
N VAL A 225 9.30 4.95 9.31
CA VAL A 225 8.05 4.70 10.05
C VAL A 225 7.62 3.23 10.01
N MET A 226 7.88 2.53 8.90
CA MET A 226 7.68 1.08 8.77
C MET A 226 8.97 0.27 9.06
N GLY A 227 10.12 0.94 9.11
CA GLY A 227 11.46 0.39 9.25
C GLY A 227 11.76 -0.15 10.64
N ASP A 228 11.28 0.52 11.70
CA ASP A 228 11.45 0.08 13.09
C ASP A 228 10.79 -1.28 13.38
N ASN A 229 9.85 -1.70 12.53
CA ASN A 229 9.18 -3.01 12.56
C ASN A 229 9.52 -3.87 11.33
N SER A 230 10.59 -3.57 10.60
CA SER A 230 10.97 -4.31 9.41
C SER A 230 11.74 -5.58 9.75
N THR A 231 11.22 -6.72 9.33
CA THR A 231 11.88 -8.03 9.48
C THR A 231 12.47 -8.42 8.15
N ALA A 232 13.69 -8.98 8.14
CA ALA A 232 14.32 -9.50 6.95
C ALA A 232 14.49 -11.02 7.00
N PHE A 233 14.19 -11.71 5.90
CA PHE A 233 14.27 -13.17 5.82
C PHE A 233 14.87 -13.65 4.50
N SER A 234 15.82 -14.58 4.56
CA SER A 234 16.33 -15.31 3.39
C SER A 234 15.60 -16.62 3.19
N LEU A 235 15.13 -16.83 1.96
CA LEU A 235 14.60 -18.11 1.53
C LEU A 235 15.47 -18.67 0.40
N PRO A 236 16.13 -19.82 0.58
CA PRO A 236 17.00 -20.38 -0.44
C PRO A 236 16.19 -20.83 -1.67
N GLN A 237 16.88 -21.23 -2.74
CA GLN A 237 16.18 -21.76 -3.91
C GLN A 237 15.57 -23.13 -3.58
N PRO A 238 14.26 -23.36 -3.84
CA PRO A 238 13.59 -24.63 -3.50
C PRO A 238 14.15 -25.82 -4.26
N HIS A 239 14.49 -25.63 -5.54
CA HIS A 239 15.07 -26.66 -6.40
C HIS A 239 15.70 -26.03 -7.65
N LEU A 240 16.67 -26.71 -8.27
CA LEU A 240 17.35 -26.24 -9.49
C LEU A 240 16.38 -26.17 -10.70
N GLN A 241 15.51 -27.17 -10.85
CA GLN A 241 14.53 -27.25 -11.94
C GLN A 241 13.26 -26.43 -11.63
N ARG A 242 13.33 -25.10 -11.85
CA ARG A 242 12.25 -24.16 -11.51
C ARG A 242 10.91 -24.42 -12.21
N THR A 243 10.93 -25.00 -13.41
CA THR A 243 9.71 -25.28 -14.19
C THR A 243 8.91 -26.45 -13.65
N LYS A 244 9.49 -27.29 -12.80
CA LYS A 244 8.85 -28.48 -12.23
C LYS A 244 8.45 -28.31 -10.77
N LEU A 245 8.63 -27.12 -10.19
CA LEU A 245 8.35 -26.87 -8.77
C LEU A 245 6.91 -27.20 -8.37
N CYS A 246 5.97 -27.10 -9.31
CA CYS A 246 4.56 -27.42 -9.06
C CYS A 246 4.26 -28.93 -9.02
N ASP A 247 5.14 -29.75 -9.58
CA ASP A 247 5.00 -31.20 -9.61
C ASP A 247 5.77 -31.88 -8.47
N MET A 248 6.60 -31.11 -7.76
CA MET A 248 7.49 -31.60 -6.72
C MET A 248 6.79 -31.66 -5.37
N LYS A 249 7.07 -32.74 -4.62
CA LYS A 249 6.71 -32.85 -3.20
C LYS A 249 7.85 -32.33 -2.32
N ASP A 250 7.55 -32.10 -1.04
CA ASP A 250 8.54 -31.64 -0.05
C ASP A 250 9.82 -32.48 0.00
N GLY A 251 9.72 -33.80 -0.20
CA GLY A 251 10.88 -34.70 -0.22
C GLY A 251 11.80 -34.53 -1.43
N GLU A 252 11.35 -33.83 -2.47
CA GLU A 252 12.14 -33.51 -3.68
C GLU A 252 12.71 -32.09 -3.64
N LEU A 253 12.28 -31.27 -2.68
CA LEU A 253 12.82 -29.93 -2.46
C LEU A 253 14.13 -30.00 -1.67
N ASP A 254 14.91 -28.93 -1.75
CA ASP A 254 16.09 -28.78 -0.93
C ASP A 254 15.71 -28.83 0.57
N PRO A 255 16.32 -29.71 1.39
CA PRO A 255 15.97 -29.81 2.81
C PRO A 255 16.16 -28.50 3.59
N SER A 256 17.13 -27.68 3.19
CA SER A 256 17.36 -26.36 3.79
C SER A 256 16.22 -25.40 3.44
N TYR A 257 15.65 -25.50 2.24
CA TYR A 257 14.46 -24.74 1.84
C TYR A 257 13.25 -25.13 2.68
N VAL A 258 12.97 -26.43 2.82
CA VAL A 258 11.83 -26.91 3.61
C VAL A 258 11.94 -26.41 5.06
N LYS A 259 13.13 -26.53 5.67
CA LYS A 259 13.38 -26.01 7.02
C LYS A 259 13.17 -24.50 7.12
N LYS A 260 13.72 -23.72 6.18
CA LYS A 260 13.58 -22.26 6.13
C LYS A 260 12.13 -21.82 5.85
N ARG A 261 11.38 -22.58 5.07
CA ARG A 261 9.95 -22.35 4.81
C ARG A 261 9.14 -22.47 6.09
N GLU A 262 9.37 -23.50 6.91
CA GLU A 262 8.67 -23.63 8.20
C GLU A 262 9.03 -22.48 9.14
N GLN A 263 10.30 -22.09 9.21
CA GLN A 263 10.73 -20.90 9.97
C GLN A 263 10.05 -19.61 9.47
N LEU A 264 9.85 -19.46 8.15
CA LEU A 264 9.14 -18.32 7.60
C LEU A 264 7.68 -18.29 8.03
N LYS A 265 7.00 -19.45 8.10
CA LYS A 265 5.62 -19.53 8.62
C LYS A 265 5.55 -19.09 10.08
N GLU A 266 6.53 -19.51 10.90
CA GLU A 266 6.64 -19.09 12.30
C GLU A 266 6.84 -17.58 12.41
N VAL A 267 7.75 -17.01 11.61
CA VAL A 267 7.98 -15.55 11.56
C VAL A 267 6.68 -14.81 11.21
N VAL A 268 6.00 -15.19 10.11
CA VAL A 268 4.73 -14.57 9.70
C VAL A 268 3.69 -14.67 10.81
N SER A 269 3.56 -15.84 11.45
CA SER A 269 2.61 -16.06 12.55
C SER A 269 2.95 -15.26 13.82
N SER A 270 4.24 -14.95 14.05
CA SER A 270 4.66 -14.15 15.20
C SER A 270 4.43 -12.65 15.04
N ILE A 271 4.41 -12.17 13.79
CA ILE A 271 4.25 -10.73 13.50
C ILE A 271 2.81 -10.37 13.13
N ILE A 272 2.01 -11.32 12.64
CA ILE A 272 0.64 -11.09 12.19
C ILE A 272 -0.24 -10.59 13.35
N HIS A 273 -1.09 -9.61 13.05
CA HIS A 273 -2.09 -9.08 13.97
C HIS A 273 -3.37 -8.73 13.21
N PRO A 274 -4.54 -8.69 13.89
CA PRO A 274 -5.78 -8.23 13.28
C PRO A 274 -5.61 -6.84 12.64
N LYS A 275 -6.25 -6.62 11.49
CA LYS A 275 -6.23 -5.33 10.82
C LYS A 275 -7.08 -4.34 11.63
N ILE A 276 -6.43 -3.34 12.22
CA ILE A 276 -7.08 -2.33 13.04
C ILE A 276 -7.30 -1.07 12.22
N VAL A 277 -8.53 -0.59 12.14
CA VAL A 277 -8.93 0.69 11.55
C VAL A 277 -9.80 1.44 12.56
N GLN A 278 -9.50 2.71 12.85
CA GLN A 278 -10.20 3.49 13.90
C GLN A 278 -10.09 2.85 15.29
N GLY A 279 -8.96 2.20 15.60
CA GLY A 279 -8.78 1.48 16.86
C GLY A 279 -9.62 0.21 17.00
N LYS A 280 -10.34 -0.20 15.95
CA LYS A 280 -11.17 -1.40 15.93
C LYS A 280 -10.62 -2.44 14.95
N ALA A 281 -10.56 -3.70 15.37
CA ALA A 281 -10.23 -4.81 14.49
C ALA A 281 -11.38 -5.06 13.50
N LEU A 282 -11.06 -5.14 12.20
CA LEU A 282 -12.04 -5.32 11.14
C LEU A 282 -12.53 -6.76 11.05
N ASN A 283 -13.85 -6.97 10.97
CA ASN A 283 -14.42 -8.23 10.48
C ASN A 283 -14.58 -8.21 8.95
N GLY A 284 -15.15 -9.28 8.37
CA GLY A 284 -15.38 -9.43 6.93
C GLY A 284 -16.13 -8.29 6.26
N LYS A 285 -17.22 -7.81 6.86
CA LYS A 285 -18.03 -6.71 6.28
C LYS A 285 -17.26 -5.39 6.31
N GLU A 286 -16.57 -5.13 7.41
CA GLU A 286 -15.81 -3.90 7.59
C GLU A 286 -14.55 -3.88 6.71
N PHE A 287 -13.88 -5.03 6.55
CA PHE A 287 -12.75 -5.19 5.65
C PHE A 287 -13.13 -4.93 4.19
N VAL A 288 -14.28 -5.45 3.73
CA VAL A 288 -14.77 -5.17 2.38
C VAL A 288 -15.13 -3.69 2.21
N SER A 289 -15.84 -3.09 3.16
CA SER A 289 -16.16 -1.66 3.09
C SER A 289 -14.89 -0.79 3.07
N PHE A 290 -13.88 -1.16 3.85
CA PHE A 290 -12.58 -0.50 3.84
C PHE A 290 -11.89 -0.62 2.47
N LEU A 291 -11.86 -1.83 1.90
CA LEU A 291 -11.30 -2.09 0.57
C LEU A 291 -11.99 -1.26 -0.52
N GLU A 292 -13.33 -1.19 -0.49
CA GLU A 292 -14.12 -0.39 -1.42
C GLU A 292 -13.76 1.10 -1.35
N GLN A 293 -13.67 1.66 -0.14
CA GLN A 293 -13.33 3.06 0.09
C GLN A 293 -11.93 3.42 -0.43
N ILE A 294 -10.93 2.57 -0.16
CA ILE A 294 -9.56 2.79 -0.61
C ILE A 294 -9.45 2.67 -2.14
N LEU A 295 -10.07 1.65 -2.73
CA LEU A 295 -10.07 1.48 -4.19
C LEU A 295 -10.73 2.66 -4.91
N ASP A 296 -11.85 3.15 -4.39
CA ASP A 296 -12.54 4.32 -4.94
C ASP A 296 -11.65 5.56 -4.93
N ALA A 297 -10.93 5.78 -3.83
CA ALA A 297 -10.02 6.90 -3.70
C ALA A 297 -8.78 6.78 -4.60
N LEU A 298 -8.19 5.57 -4.71
CA LEU A 298 -7.10 5.30 -5.66
C LEU A 298 -7.52 5.52 -7.11
N ASN A 299 -8.78 5.22 -7.44
CA ASN A 299 -9.31 5.40 -8.79
C ASN A 299 -9.69 6.83 -9.15
N LYS A 300 -10.11 7.62 -8.16
CA LYS A 300 -10.41 9.07 -8.29
C LYS A 300 -9.14 9.92 -8.27
N GLY A 301 -8.08 9.45 -7.60
CA GLY A 301 -6.78 10.10 -7.60
C GLY A 301 -6.05 9.99 -8.94
N GLU A 302 -5.54 11.13 -9.42
CA GLU A 302 -4.42 11.12 -10.36
C GLU A 302 -3.17 10.73 -9.56
N ILE A 303 -2.83 9.45 -9.59
CA ILE A 303 -1.56 8.97 -9.02
C ILE A 303 -0.48 9.29 -10.05
N PRO A 304 0.42 10.27 -9.81
CA PRO A 304 1.52 10.54 -10.72
C PRO A 304 2.51 9.38 -10.72
N SER A 305 2.98 9.00 -11.90
CA SER A 305 4.01 7.96 -12.05
C SER A 305 5.42 8.41 -11.65
N THR A 306 5.66 9.72 -11.47
CA THR A 306 7.01 10.31 -11.30
C THR A 306 7.00 11.66 -10.55
N GLY A 307 6.00 11.94 -9.70
CA GLY A 307 5.89 13.20 -8.97
C GLY A 307 5.41 12.99 -7.54
N SER A 308 5.59 13.98 -6.67
CA SER A 308 5.12 13.88 -5.29
C SER A 308 3.58 13.80 -5.27
N LEU A 309 3.02 12.71 -4.73
CA LEU A 309 1.57 12.52 -4.54
C LEU A 309 0.94 13.72 -3.82
N VAL A 310 1.70 14.29 -2.89
CA VAL A 310 1.37 15.49 -2.13
C VAL A 310 1.04 16.67 -3.03
N GLU A 311 1.86 16.94 -4.04
CA GLU A 311 1.65 18.07 -4.93
C GLU A 311 0.39 17.89 -5.79
N VAL A 312 0.16 16.69 -6.30
CA VAL A 312 -1.00 16.41 -7.17
C VAL A 312 -2.31 16.45 -6.40
N PHE A 313 -2.36 15.83 -5.23
CA PHE A 313 -3.56 15.86 -4.40
C PHE A 313 -3.81 17.25 -3.80
N ASN A 314 -2.76 17.99 -3.43
CA ASN A 314 -2.90 19.36 -2.95
C ASN A 314 -3.33 20.33 -4.04
N LYS A 315 -3.01 20.09 -5.32
CA LYS A 315 -3.42 20.98 -6.40
C LYS A 315 -4.94 21.23 -6.43
N GLY A 316 -5.75 20.18 -6.34
CA GLY A 316 -7.21 20.35 -6.31
C GLY A 316 -7.74 21.01 -5.03
N ILE A 317 -7.00 20.92 -3.93
CA ILE A 317 -7.34 21.59 -2.65
C ILE A 317 -6.94 23.07 -2.72
N LEU A 318 -5.75 23.37 -3.26
CA LEU A 318 -5.28 24.72 -3.56
C LEU A 318 -6.29 25.47 -4.42
N GLU A 319 -6.76 24.86 -5.52
CA GLU A 319 -7.78 25.45 -6.39
C GLU A 319 -9.08 25.77 -5.64
N ARG A 320 -9.53 24.91 -4.72
CA ARG A 320 -10.71 25.18 -3.89
C ARG A 320 -10.48 26.28 -2.86
N CYS A 321 -9.31 26.31 -2.22
CA CYS A 321 -8.96 27.35 -1.24
C CYS A 321 -8.86 28.72 -1.92
N LEU A 322 -8.22 28.78 -3.10
CA LEU A 322 -8.15 29.98 -3.93
C LEU A 322 -9.54 30.42 -4.37
N LYS A 323 -10.41 29.49 -4.78
CA LYS A 323 -11.79 29.81 -5.13
C LYS A 323 -12.56 30.40 -3.96
N LEU A 324 -12.45 29.82 -2.76
CA LEU A 324 -13.08 30.35 -1.54
C LEU A 324 -12.60 31.77 -1.24
N TYR A 325 -11.28 32.00 -1.32
CA TYR A 325 -10.70 33.33 -1.15
C TYR A 325 -11.26 34.33 -2.17
N SER A 326 -11.20 34.00 -3.47
CA SER A 326 -11.68 34.87 -4.54
C SER A 326 -13.17 35.18 -4.43
N GLU A 327 -14.02 34.20 -4.10
CA GLU A 327 -15.46 34.42 -3.91
C GLU A 327 -15.78 35.32 -2.71
N THR A 328 -14.98 35.24 -1.65
CA THR A 328 -15.14 36.07 -0.45
C THR A 328 -14.73 37.51 -0.74
N MET A 329 -13.60 37.70 -1.42
CA MET A 329 -13.10 39.01 -1.85
C MET A 329 -14.00 39.67 -2.91
N ALA A 330 -14.57 38.90 -3.84
CA ALA A 330 -15.46 39.43 -4.88
C ALA A 330 -16.82 39.92 -4.35
N LYS A 331 -17.25 39.48 -3.16
CA LYS A 331 -18.48 39.97 -2.50
C LYS A 331 -18.32 41.35 -1.87
N LEU A 332 -17.08 41.86 -1.80
CA LEU A 332 -16.81 43.18 -1.26
C LEU A 332 -17.34 44.24 -2.23
N GLY A 333 -18.22 45.11 -1.75
CA GLY A 333 -18.68 46.28 -2.48
C GLY A 333 -17.57 47.33 -2.52
N LEU A 334 -16.81 47.38 -3.61
CA LEU A 334 -15.80 48.41 -3.83
C LEU A 334 -16.47 49.75 -4.21
N PRO A 335 -15.87 50.91 -3.84
CA PRO A 335 -14.57 51.08 -3.18
C PRO A 335 -14.63 50.93 -1.65
N LEU A 336 -13.54 50.45 -1.06
CA LEU A 336 -13.34 50.31 0.38
C LEU A 336 -12.09 51.06 0.84
N SER A 337 -12.01 51.40 2.13
CA SER A 337 -10.76 51.92 2.71
C SER A 337 -9.70 50.82 2.76
N GLU A 338 -8.43 51.21 2.67
CA GLU A 338 -7.29 50.30 2.72
C GLU A 338 -7.31 49.41 3.97
N GLN A 339 -7.66 49.97 5.13
CA GLN A 339 -7.80 49.22 6.38
C GLN A 339 -8.91 48.17 6.31
N SER A 340 -10.05 48.49 5.69
CA SER A 340 -11.17 47.56 5.56
C SER A 340 -10.87 46.45 4.56
N LEU A 341 -10.17 46.78 3.47
CA LEU A 341 -9.73 45.82 2.47
C LEU A 341 -8.69 44.85 3.04
N HIS A 342 -7.71 45.37 3.80
CA HIS A 342 -6.70 44.55 4.47
C HIS A 342 -7.32 43.62 5.51
N ALA A 343 -8.28 44.10 6.31
CA ALA A 343 -8.99 43.25 7.26
C ALA A 343 -9.79 42.13 6.57
N ALA A 344 -10.42 42.42 5.44
CA ALA A 344 -11.15 41.41 4.66
C ALA A 344 -10.21 40.39 4.00
N HIS A 345 -9.05 40.83 3.50
CA HIS A 345 -7.99 39.97 2.99
C HIS A 345 -7.50 39.01 4.07
N GLN A 346 -7.09 39.52 5.24
CA GLN A 346 -6.56 38.68 6.32
C GLN A 346 -7.59 37.63 6.76
N LYS A 347 -8.85 38.03 6.94
CA LYS A 347 -9.92 37.09 7.28
C LYS A 347 -10.13 36.02 6.21
N SER A 348 -10.18 36.41 4.94
CA SER A 348 -10.38 35.46 3.83
C SER A 348 -9.19 34.52 3.66
N LYS A 349 -7.97 35.03 3.90
CA LYS A 349 -6.72 34.27 3.91
C LYS A 349 -6.71 33.26 5.06
N GLU A 350 -7.07 33.67 6.27
CA GLU A 350 -7.21 32.77 7.43
C GLU A 350 -8.25 31.66 7.15
N ASP A 351 -9.41 32.01 6.58
CA ASP A 351 -10.44 31.02 6.24
C ASP A 351 -9.96 30.02 5.16
N ALA A 352 -9.25 30.50 4.14
CA ALA A 352 -8.66 29.66 3.09
C ALA A 352 -7.52 28.77 3.63
N MET A 353 -6.65 29.32 4.48
CA MET A 353 -5.58 28.56 5.14
C MET A 353 -6.15 27.51 6.10
N LYS A 354 -7.20 27.85 6.86
CA LYS A 354 -7.90 26.89 7.72
C LYS A 354 -8.56 25.77 6.93
N LEU A 355 -9.15 26.08 5.77
CA LEU A 355 -9.68 25.06 4.85
C LEU A 355 -8.56 24.17 4.31
N PHE A 356 -7.42 24.76 3.93
CA PHE A 356 -6.26 24.03 3.47
C PHE A 356 -5.70 23.14 4.58
N ASP A 357 -5.51 23.64 5.79
CA ASP A 357 -5.06 22.88 6.97
C ASP A 357 -5.97 21.68 7.26
N GLN A 358 -7.27 21.81 7.02
CA GLN A 358 -8.24 20.73 7.19
C GLN A 358 -8.19 19.66 6.08
N GLN A 359 -7.76 20.02 4.87
CA GLN A 359 -7.92 19.16 3.69
C GLN A 359 -6.61 18.72 3.04
N HIS A 360 -5.50 19.42 3.28
CA HIS A 360 -4.23 19.19 2.62
C HIS A 360 -3.65 17.80 2.93
N PHE A 361 -2.97 17.30 1.92
CA PHE A 361 -2.22 16.06 1.85
C PHE A 361 -0.75 16.38 2.18
N GLY A 362 -0.01 15.48 2.81
CA GLY A 362 1.44 15.59 3.03
C GLY A 362 1.85 16.28 4.33
N ARG A 363 1.67 15.71 5.53
CA ARG A 363 2.00 16.45 6.78
C ARG A 363 3.45 16.95 6.87
N HIS A 364 4.42 16.17 6.39
CA HIS A 364 5.83 16.55 6.39
C HIS A 364 6.27 17.28 5.10
N HIS A 365 5.53 17.10 4.00
CA HIS A 365 5.90 17.59 2.66
C HIS A 365 5.00 18.71 2.12
N ALA A 366 3.91 19.07 2.81
CA ALA A 366 2.97 20.12 2.39
C ALA A 366 3.50 21.53 2.55
N LYS A 367 4.64 21.73 3.21
CA LYS A 367 5.27 23.05 3.38
C LYS A 367 5.37 23.80 2.05
N LYS A 368 5.71 23.09 0.97
CA LYS A 368 5.78 23.65 -0.38
C LYS A 368 4.41 24.05 -0.91
N SER A 369 3.37 23.24 -0.68
CA SER A 369 1.99 23.57 -1.06
C SER A 369 1.39 24.71 -0.23
N VAL A 370 1.73 24.81 1.06
CA VAL A 370 1.33 25.94 1.92
C VAL A 370 1.97 27.23 1.42
N MET A 371 3.28 27.22 1.14
CA MET A 371 3.97 28.37 0.55
C MET A 371 3.36 28.76 -0.81
N GLN A 372 3.02 27.77 -1.63
CA GLN A 372 2.36 28.01 -2.91
C GLN A 372 0.96 28.61 -2.75
N LEU A 373 0.16 28.16 -1.77
CA LEU A 373 -1.14 28.76 -1.47
C LEU A 373 -0.99 30.23 -1.07
N ASP A 374 -0.01 30.51 -0.20
CA ASP A 374 0.27 31.85 0.28
C ASP A 374 0.62 32.79 -0.88
N GLU A 375 1.56 32.38 -1.73
CA GLU A 375 1.97 33.15 -2.92
C GLU A 375 0.80 33.43 -3.88
N GLU A 376 -0.08 32.45 -4.12
CA GLU A 376 -1.22 32.61 -5.01
C GLU A 376 -2.33 33.49 -4.41
N ILE A 377 -2.53 33.46 -3.07
CA ILE A 377 -3.45 34.37 -2.38
C ILE A 377 -2.93 35.82 -2.45
N GLU A 378 -1.63 36.04 -2.24
CA GLU A 378 -1.02 37.37 -2.37
C GLU A 378 -1.17 37.92 -3.79
N LYS A 379 -0.91 37.10 -4.82
CA LYS A 379 -1.15 37.46 -6.22
C LYS A 379 -2.63 37.80 -6.46
N ALA A 380 -3.56 36.99 -5.97
CA ALA A 380 -4.98 37.24 -6.15
C ALA A 380 -5.42 38.55 -5.45
N CYS A 381 -4.84 38.87 -4.29
CA CYS A 381 -5.11 40.14 -3.59
C CYS A 381 -4.65 41.35 -4.40
N SER A 382 -3.50 41.27 -5.07
CA SER A 382 -2.98 42.38 -5.88
C SER A 382 -3.96 42.83 -6.98
N GLY A 383 -4.78 41.92 -7.52
CA GLY A 383 -5.84 42.25 -8.49
C GLY A 383 -6.99 43.11 -7.94
N PHE A 384 -7.17 43.16 -6.62
CA PHE A 384 -8.17 43.98 -5.93
C PHE A 384 -7.60 45.31 -5.40
N CYS A 385 -6.29 45.53 -5.51
CA CYS A 385 -5.60 46.78 -5.21
C CYS A 385 -5.05 47.37 -6.52
N PRO A 386 -5.83 48.15 -7.30
CA PRO A 386 -5.39 48.61 -8.62
C PRO A 386 -4.24 49.63 -8.60
N PHE A 387 -3.71 49.99 -7.44
CA PHE A 387 -2.67 51.00 -7.28
C PHE A 387 -1.72 50.63 -6.14
N GLN A 388 -0.58 50.05 -6.50
CA GLN A 388 0.70 50.35 -5.84
C GLN A 388 1.53 51.19 -6.80
#